data_AF-A0AAD9KNI9-F1
#
_entry.id   AF-A0AAD9KNI9-F1
#
_cell.length_a   1.000
_cell.length_b   1.000
_cell.length_c   1.000
_cell.angle_alpha   90.00
_cell.angle_beta   90.00
_cell.angle_gamma   90.00
#
_symmetry.space_group_name_H-M   'P 1'
#
loop_
_entity.id
_entity.type
_entity.pdbx_description
1 polymer ?
#
loop_
_entity_poly.entity_id
_entity_poly.type
_entity_poly.pdbx_seq_one_letter_code
_entity_poly.pdbx_strand_id
1 'polypeptide(L)'
;MFNRGGNNASHVTNRLTKCRQSFYGLGNAGVLYPGPTPDVQAYLYKCICQPTLKFGLECISSNAIQMRRLESVQDRLIKQSLGLSKLSHNTALLKALNIEKIEDIVNRNVLSLYNRIFKVESPARRLMQYLLSRFIFDGKTVPGTLLDRVVSMGESPTKRAFNSQHVPKTSVTNNDGLVDSSIHLLFTDNFTKPYSQEHLLVPLHSNILSVSLI
;
A
#
# COMPACT_ATOMS: atom_id res chain seq x y z
N MET A 1 -15.96 12.35 -5.53
CA MET A 1 -16.37 13.73 -5.26
C MET A 1 -15.18 14.48 -4.69
N PHE A 2 -14.53 15.31 -5.51
CA PHE A 2 -13.49 16.22 -5.07
C PHE A 2 -14.15 17.37 -4.32
N ASN A 3 -13.64 17.70 -3.13
CA ASN A 3 -14.17 18.80 -2.34
C ASN A 3 -13.85 20.14 -3.04
N ARG A 4 -14.71 21.16 -2.89
CA ARG A 4 -14.58 22.47 -3.58
C ARG A 4 -13.22 23.16 -3.37
N GLY A 5 -12.45 22.76 -2.35
CA GLY A 5 -11.11 23.27 -2.04
C GLY A 5 -9.93 22.41 -2.51
N GLY A 6 -10.13 21.33 -3.27
CA GLY A 6 -9.04 20.56 -3.92
C GLY A 6 -7.93 20.00 -3.00
N ASN A 7 -8.15 19.94 -1.68
CA ASN A 7 -7.08 19.63 -0.74
C ASN A 7 -6.80 18.11 -0.70
N ASN A 8 -5.57 17.72 -1.05
CA ASN A 8 -5.07 16.34 -1.01
C ASN A 8 -5.28 15.67 0.37
N ALA A 9 -5.10 16.42 1.46
CA ALA A 9 -5.28 15.91 2.82
C ALA A 9 -6.74 15.51 3.10
N SER A 10 -7.70 16.27 2.56
CA SER A 10 -9.12 15.96 2.69
C SER A 10 -9.49 14.69 1.92
N HIS A 11 -8.90 14.50 0.73
CA HIS A 11 -9.11 13.29 -0.06
C HIS A 11 -8.58 12.06 0.68
N VAL A 12 -7.32 12.10 1.15
CA VAL A 12 -6.72 11.00 1.93
C VAL A 12 -7.54 10.69 3.18
N THR A 13 -7.97 11.70 3.94
CA THR A 13 -8.78 11.50 5.14
C THR A 13 -10.13 10.86 4.82
N ASN A 14 -10.78 11.27 3.73
CA ASN A 14 -12.03 10.65 3.28
C ASN A 14 -11.82 9.17 2.90
N ARG A 15 -10.71 8.83 2.23
CA ARG A 15 -10.36 7.44 1.91
C ARG A 15 -10.12 6.61 3.16
N LEU A 16 -9.44 7.16 4.15
CA LEU A 16 -9.24 6.50 5.44
C LEU A 16 -10.58 6.22 6.14
N THR A 17 -11.48 7.20 6.19
CA THR A 17 -12.80 7.04 6.80
C THR A 17 -13.62 5.98 6.06
N LYS A 18 -13.66 6.02 4.72
CA LYS A 18 -14.37 5.03 3.92
C LYS A 18 -13.79 3.63 4.08
N CYS A 19 -12.47 3.48 4.08
CA CYS A 19 -11.83 2.20 4.31
C CYS A 19 -12.20 1.61 5.67
N ARG A 20 -12.22 2.44 6.73
CA ARG A 20 -12.65 2.01 8.06
C ARG A 20 -14.11 1.60 8.07
N GLN A 21 -14.99 2.39 7.46
CA GLN A 21 -16.41 2.04 7.35
C GLN A 21 -16.61 0.71 6.62
N SER A 22 -15.92 0.49 5.50
CA SER A 22 -15.96 -0.77 4.77
C SER A 22 -15.40 -1.92 5.61
N PHE A 23 -14.29 -1.73 6.31
CA PHE A 23 -13.69 -2.76 7.17
C PHE A 23 -14.63 -3.17 8.32
N TYR A 24 -15.19 -2.21 9.04
CA TYR A 24 -16.12 -2.50 10.14
C TYR A 24 -17.48 -3.00 9.66
N GLY A 25 -17.91 -2.62 8.45
CA GLY A 25 -19.08 -3.20 7.80
C GLY A 25 -18.93 -4.71 7.52
N LEU A 26 -17.69 -5.19 7.39
CA LEU A 26 -17.40 -6.63 7.25
C LEU A 26 -17.31 -7.38 8.58
N GLY A 27 -17.67 -6.73 9.71
CA GLY A 27 -17.70 -7.40 11.02
C GLY A 27 -18.57 -8.66 11.01
N ASN A 28 -19.74 -8.60 10.37
CA ASN A 28 -20.65 -9.74 10.23
C ASN A 28 -20.12 -10.84 9.28
N ALA A 29 -19.15 -10.51 8.43
CA ALA A 29 -18.48 -11.46 7.54
C ALA A 29 -17.24 -12.12 8.20
N GLY A 30 -17.01 -11.85 9.49
CA GLY A 30 -15.92 -12.43 10.27
C GLY A 30 -14.56 -11.75 10.07
N VAL A 31 -14.47 -10.59 9.43
CA VAL A 31 -13.17 -9.91 9.25
C VAL A 31 -12.50 -9.54 10.58
N LEU A 32 -13.27 -9.43 11.66
CA LEU A 32 -12.76 -9.16 13.00
C LEU A 32 -12.43 -10.45 13.74
N TYR A 33 -11.38 -10.41 14.56
CA TYR A 33 -11.04 -11.50 15.47
C TYR A 33 -12.10 -11.68 16.57
N PRO A 34 -12.46 -12.92 16.98
CA PRO A 34 -12.06 -14.21 16.40
C PRO A 34 -12.87 -14.51 15.13
N GLY A 35 -12.16 -14.56 13.99
CA GLY A 35 -12.75 -14.63 12.65
C GLY A 35 -12.39 -15.92 11.90
N PRO A 36 -12.55 -15.96 10.56
CA PRO A 36 -12.07 -17.06 9.73
C PRO A 36 -10.55 -17.08 9.70
N THR A 37 -9.98 -18.01 8.94
CA THR A 37 -8.52 -18.12 8.80
C THR A 37 -7.89 -16.81 8.33
N PRO A 38 -6.63 -16.52 8.75
CA PRO A 38 -5.92 -15.30 8.35
C PRO A 38 -5.85 -15.06 6.84
N ASP A 39 -5.85 -16.12 6.03
CA ASP A 39 -5.91 -16.05 4.57
C ASP A 39 -7.19 -15.38 4.07
N VAL A 40 -8.34 -15.79 4.61
CA VAL A 40 -9.65 -15.24 4.23
C VAL A 40 -9.74 -13.78 4.67
N GLN A 41 -9.24 -13.46 5.86
CA GLN A 41 -9.20 -12.08 6.34
C GLN A 41 -8.30 -11.19 5.46
N ALA A 42 -7.12 -11.68 5.09
CA ALA A 42 -6.20 -10.99 4.18
C ALA A 42 -6.82 -10.81 2.79
N TYR A 43 -7.51 -11.83 2.27
CA TYR A 43 -8.22 -11.76 1.00
C TYR A 43 -9.33 -10.70 1.03
N LEU A 44 -10.19 -10.71 2.05
CA LEU A 44 -11.27 -9.72 2.22
C LEU A 44 -10.70 -8.30 2.30
N TYR A 45 -9.60 -8.11 3.02
CA TYR A 45 -8.90 -6.83 3.07
C TYR A 45 -8.40 -6.37 1.68
N LYS A 46 -7.73 -7.26 0.93
CA LYS A 46 -7.22 -6.97 -0.43
C LYS A 46 -8.33 -6.64 -1.41
N CYS A 47 -9.48 -7.29 -1.30
CA CYS A 47 -10.60 -7.10 -2.21
C CYS A 47 -11.41 -5.84 -1.92
N ILE A 48 -11.54 -5.43 -0.65
CA ILE A 48 -12.50 -4.38 -0.26
C ILE A 48 -11.78 -3.14 0.27
N CYS A 49 -10.89 -3.30 1.25
CA CYS A 49 -10.23 -2.18 1.92
C CYS A 49 -9.12 -1.57 1.07
N GLN A 50 -8.26 -2.41 0.47
CA GLN A 50 -7.11 -1.94 -0.31
C GLN A 50 -7.51 -1.11 -1.55
N PRO A 51 -8.56 -1.46 -2.33
CA PRO A 51 -9.05 -0.61 -3.41
C PRO A 51 -9.61 0.72 -2.92
N THR A 52 -10.30 0.70 -1.77
CA THR A 52 -10.86 1.91 -1.15
C THR A 52 -9.78 2.89 -0.72
N LEU A 53 -8.65 2.38 -0.21
CA LEU A 53 -7.48 3.19 0.17
C LEU A 53 -6.76 3.77 -1.04
N LYS A 54 -6.48 2.96 -2.08
CA LYS A 54 -5.65 3.38 -3.21
C LYS A 54 -6.37 4.27 -4.22
N PHE A 55 -7.70 4.27 -4.23
CA PHE A 55 -8.49 4.99 -5.23
C PHE A 55 -8.07 6.46 -5.35
N GLY A 56 -7.59 6.86 -6.52
CA GLY A 56 -7.27 8.24 -6.86
C GLY A 56 -5.97 8.77 -6.23
N LEU A 57 -5.19 7.93 -5.55
CA LEU A 57 -3.87 8.32 -5.01
C LEU A 57 -2.82 8.52 -6.12
N GLU A 58 -3.03 7.91 -7.27
CA GLU A 58 -2.23 8.08 -8.48
C GLU A 58 -2.35 9.49 -9.10
N CYS A 59 -3.50 10.15 -8.89
CA CYS A 59 -3.80 11.47 -9.48
C CYS A 59 -3.48 12.65 -8.56
N ILE A 60 -3.13 12.41 -7.29
CA ILE A 60 -2.84 13.47 -6.31
C ILE A 60 -1.39 13.40 -5.83
N SER A 61 -0.76 14.54 -5.57
CA SER A 61 0.53 14.58 -4.89
C SER A 61 0.34 14.24 -3.40
N SER A 62 0.71 13.03 -3.03
CA SER A 62 0.71 12.59 -1.64
C SER A 62 2.03 12.96 -0.98
N ASN A 63 1.96 13.58 0.19
CA ASN A 63 3.15 13.83 1.02
C ASN A 63 3.50 12.56 1.81
N ALA A 64 4.78 12.37 2.16
CA ALA A 64 5.26 11.27 3.00
C ALA A 64 4.46 11.11 4.30
N ILE A 65 4.03 12.21 4.92
CA ILE A 65 3.18 12.17 6.13
C ILE A 65 1.84 11.48 5.86
N GLN A 66 1.22 11.77 4.71
CA GLN A 66 -0.05 11.17 4.32
C GLN A 66 0.13 9.69 3.97
N MET A 67 1.25 9.33 3.32
CA MET A 67 1.56 7.93 3.01
C MET A 67 1.79 7.11 4.28
N ARG A 68 2.60 7.60 5.22
CA ARG A 68 2.78 6.95 6.54
C ARG A 68 1.46 6.77 7.29
N ARG A 69 0.53 7.73 7.16
CA ARG A 69 -0.81 7.63 7.76
C ARG A 69 -1.66 6.55 7.10
N LEU A 70 -1.57 6.39 5.77
CA LEU A 70 -2.23 5.30 5.05
C LEU A 70 -1.69 3.93 5.47
N GLU A 71 -0.36 3.78 5.52
CA GLU A 71 0.28 2.54 5.96
C GLU A 71 -0.05 2.21 7.41
N SER A 72 0.06 3.19 8.32
CA SER A 72 -0.32 3.01 9.73
C SER A 72 -1.78 2.54 9.90
N VAL A 73 -2.69 2.96 9.02
CA VAL A 73 -4.09 2.50 9.07
C VAL A 73 -4.23 1.11 8.48
N GLN A 74 -3.57 0.79 7.37
CA GLN A 74 -3.50 -0.58 6.84
C GLN A 74 -3.04 -1.55 7.93
N ASP A 75 -1.92 -1.25 8.56
CA ASP A 75 -1.31 -2.06 9.61
C ASP A 75 -2.25 -2.27 10.80
N ARG A 76 -2.88 -1.20 11.27
CA ARG A 76 -3.80 -1.27 12.40
C ARG A 76 -5.02 -2.14 12.09
N LEU A 77 -5.58 -2.03 10.88
CA LEU A 77 -6.75 -2.82 10.49
C LEU A 77 -6.39 -4.31 10.38
N ILE A 78 -5.24 -4.65 9.80
CA ILE A 78 -4.78 -6.03 9.65
C ILE A 78 -4.45 -6.67 11.00
N LYS A 79 -3.81 -5.94 11.91
CA LYS A 79 -3.61 -6.44 13.28
C LYS A 79 -4.91 -6.67 14.00
N GLN A 80 -5.87 -5.75 13.83
CA GLN A 80 -7.17 -5.85 14.46
C GLN A 80 -7.99 -7.02 13.92
N SER A 81 -7.89 -7.34 12.62
CA SER A 81 -8.51 -8.56 12.09
C SER A 81 -7.91 -9.84 12.69
N LEU A 82 -6.62 -9.82 13.02
CA LEU A 82 -5.88 -10.97 13.55
C LEU A 82 -5.81 -11.02 15.09
N GLY A 83 -6.39 -10.05 15.79
CA GLY A 83 -6.30 -9.95 17.25
C GLY A 83 -4.90 -9.59 17.78
N LEU A 84 -4.00 -9.11 16.93
CA LEU A 84 -2.62 -8.79 17.29
C LEU A 84 -2.48 -7.43 17.96
N SER A 85 -1.45 -7.29 18.81
CA SER A 85 -1.15 -6.03 19.49
C SER A 85 -0.73 -4.92 18.50
N LYS A 86 -1.00 -3.67 18.85
CA LYS A 86 -0.61 -2.51 18.02
C LYS A 86 0.90 -2.38 17.83
N LEU A 87 1.70 -2.99 18.71
CA LEU A 87 3.16 -2.83 18.79
C LEU A 87 3.95 -3.83 17.93
N SER A 88 3.30 -4.88 17.41
CA SER A 88 3.97 -5.85 16.51
C SER A 88 4.61 -5.20 15.28
N HIS A 89 5.71 -5.73 14.77
CA HIS A 89 6.28 -5.25 13.51
C HIS A 89 5.48 -5.75 12.30
N ASN A 90 5.24 -4.87 11.33
CA ASN A 90 4.22 -5.08 10.29
C ASN A 90 4.78 -5.57 8.98
N THR A 91 6.06 -5.32 8.72
CA THR A 91 6.70 -5.65 7.45
C THR A 91 6.72 -7.15 7.18
N ALA A 92 7.04 -7.97 8.17
CA ALA A 92 7.00 -9.43 8.05
C ALA A 92 5.55 -9.95 7.95
N LEU A 93 4.63 -9.39 8.74
CA LEU A 93 3.22 -9.76 8.75
C LEU A 93 2.54 -9.49 7.40
N LEU A 94 2.74 -8.30 6.84
CA LEU A 94 2.21 -7.93 5.52
C LEU A 94 2.75 -8.86 4.43
N LYS A 95 4.04 -9.20 4.46
CA LYS A 95 4.64 -10.16 3.52
C LYS A 95 4.04 -11.56 3.68
N ALA A 96 3.90 -12.06 4.91
CA ALA A 96 3.33 -13.37 5.20
C ALA A 96 1.90 -13.50 4.68
N LEU A 97 1.10 -12.44 4.82
CA LEU A 97 -0.28 -12.38 4.31
C LEU A 97 -0.35 -12.02 2.82
N ASN A 98 0.80 -11.84 2.17
CA ASN A 98 0.92 -11.40 0.77
C ASN A 98 0.14 -10.09 0.50
N ILE A 99 0.14 -9.17 1.46
CA ILE A 99 -0.47 -7.84 1.35
C ILE A 99 0.64 -6.84 1.05
N GLU A 100 0.55 -6.21 -0.11
CA GLU A 100 1.50 -5.17 -0.52
C GLU A 100 1.29 -3.87 0.26
N LYS A 101 2.36 -3.10 0.46
CA LYS A 101 2.30 -1.75 1.04
C LYS A 101 1.53 -0.79 0.12
N ILE A 102 0.80 0.16 0.70
CA ILE A 102 0.10 1.18 -0.09
C ILE A 102 1.09 1.98 -0.95
N GLU A 103 2.26 2.33 -0.41
CA GLU A 103 3.26 3.12 -1.15
C GLU A 103 3.68 2.43 -2.46
N ASP A 104 4.04 1.15 -2.39
CA ASP A 104 4.46 0.36 -3.55
C ASP A 104 3.36 0.27 -4.62
N ILE A 105 2.10 0.09 -4.18
CA ILE A 105 0.95 0.05 -5.08
C ILE A 105 0.74 1.40 -5.75
N VAL A 106 0.82 2.49 -5.00
CA VAL A 106 0.64 3.85 -5.53
C VAL A 106 1.75 4.17 -6.53
N ASN A 107 3.00 3.86 -6.20
CA ASN A 107 4.14 4.08 -7.09
C ASN A 107 3.98 3.31 -8.40
N ARG A 108 3.57 2.03 -8.33
CA ARG A 108 3.27 1.22 -9.51
C ARG A 108 2.15 1.83 -10.36
N ASN A 109 1.07 2.28 -9.73
CA ASN A 109 -0.06 2.90 -10.42
C ASN A 109 0.32 4.23 -11.07
N VAL A 110 1.15 5.04 -10.42
CA VAL A 110 1.70 6.30 -10.96
C VAL A 110 2.53 6.03 -12.21
N LEU A 111 3.44 5.06 -12.14
CA LEU A 111 4.29 4.68 -13.26
C LEU A 111 3.47 4.11 -14.43
N SER A 112 2.46 3.30 -14.11
CA SER A 112 1.52 2.74 -15.10
C SER A 112 0.67 3.83 -15.76
N LEU A 113 0.14 4.76 -14.97
CA LEU A 113 -0.62 5.91 -15.45
C LEU A 113 0.23 6.78 -16.37
N TYR A 114 1.47 7.07 -15.97
CA TYR A 114 2.41 7.86 -16.77
C TYR A 114 2.65 7.21 -18.13
N ASN A 115 3.01 5.92 -18.17
CA ASN A 115 3.19 5.18 -19.43
C ASN A 115 1.92 5.19 -20.30
N ARG A 116 0.75 4.95 -19.70
CA ARG A 116 -0.53 4.94 -20.43
C ARG A 116 -0.88 6.30 -21.06
N ILE A 117 -0.53 7.41 -20.40
CA ILE A 117 -0.78 8.76 -20.94
C ILE A 117 -0.03 8.97 -22.26
N PHE A 118 1.20 8.46 -22.40
CA PHE A 118 1.96 8.59 -23.65
C PHE A 118 1.46 7.69 -24.78
N LYS A 119 0.82 6.56 -24.44
CA LYS A 119 0.24 5.63 -25.42
C LYS A 119 -1.05 6.14 -26.06
N VAL A 120 -1.85 6.92 -25.33
CA VAL A 120 -3.18 7.37 -25.80
C VAL A 120 -3.13 8.82 -26.24
N GLU A 121 -3.65 9.11 -27.44
CA GLU A 121 -3.84 10.49 -27.86
C GLU A 121 -4.88 11.19 -26.98
N SER A 122 -4.41 12.14 -26.17
CA SER A 122 -5.24 12.89 -25.23
C SER A 122 -4.65 14.27 -24.98
N PRO A 123 -5.45 15.24 -24.50
CA PRO A 123 -4.93 16.52 -24.02
C PRO A 123 -3.87 16.34 -22.92
N ALA A 124 -4.03 15.32 -22.07
CA ALA A 124 -3.05 14.96 -21.05
C ALA A 124 -1.69 14.56 -21.65
N ARG A 125 -1.68 13.84 -22.79
CA ARG A 125 -0.44 13.50 -23.51
C ARG A 125 0.30 14.77 -23.95
N ARG A 126 -0.40 15.73 -24.56
CA ARG A 126 0.20 16.98 -25.04
C ARG A 126 0.79 17.79 -23.88
N LEU A 127 0.05 17.88 -22.77
CA LEU A 127 0.54 18.53 -21.55
C LEU A 127 1.78 17.83 -20.99
N MET A 128 1.77 16.50 -20.90
CA MET A 128 2.93 15.74 -20.41
C MET A 128 4.14 15.83 -21.33
N GLN A 129 3.93 15.86 -22.66
CA GLN A 129 5.00 16.09 -23.64
C GLN A 129 5.63 17.48 -23.47
N TYR A 130 4.81 18.52 -23.26
CA TYR A 130 5.31 19.87 -22.97
C TYR A 130 6.10 19.93 -21.66
N LEU A 131 5.62 19.29 -20.60
CA LEU A 131 6.35 19.23 -19.33
C LEU A 131 7.65 18.43 -19.47
N LEU A 132 7.64 17.35 -20.24
CA LEU A 132 8.83 16.54 -20.51
C LEU A 132 9.86 17.31 -21.33
N SER A 133 9.44 18.03 -22.38
CA SER A 133 10.35 18.86 -23.17
C SER A 133 10.97 19.95 -22.30
N ARG A 134 10.17 20.62 -21.47
CA ARG A 134 10.67 21.62 -20.53
C ARG A 134 11.67 21.04 -19.53
N PHE A 135 11.41 19.83 -19.03
CA PHE A 135 12.35 19.13 -18.15
C PHE A 135 13.68 18.79 -18.85
N ILE A 136 13.64 18.41 -20.13
CA ILE A 136 14.86 18.12 -20.92
C ILE A 136 15.70 19.39 -21.14
N PHE A 137 15.06 20.53 -21.42
CA PHE A 137 15.77 21.79 -21.67
C PHE A 137 16.24 22.48 -20.38
N ASP A 138 15.37 22.62 -19.38
CA ASP A 138 15.64 23.40 -18.17
C ASP A 138 16.22 22.56 -17.02
N GLY A 139 16.10 21.22 -17.08
CA GLY A 139 16.41 20.31 -15.97
C GLY A 139 15.46 20.44 -14.77
N LYS A 140 14.39 21.23 -14.87
CA LYS A 140 13.48 21.56 -13.76
C LYS A 140 12.13 20.88 -13.92
N THR A 141 11.60 20.35 -12.82
CA THR A 141 10.23 19.81 -12.74
C THR A 141 9.29 20.83 -12.12
N VAL A 142 8.00 20.73 -12.46
CA VAL A 142 6.94 21.51 -11.82
C VAL A 142 6.40 20.69 -10.64
N PRO A 143 6.49 21.19 -9.39
CA PRO A 143 6.17 20.42 -8.21
C PRO A 143 4.72 19.93 -8.22
N GLY A 144 4.51 18.67 -7.82
CA GLY A 144 3.19 18.06 -7.74
C GLY A 144 2.60 17.59 -9.07
N THR A 145 3.31 17.77 -10.18
CA THR A 145 2.95 17.14 -11.45
C THR A 145 3.27 15.64 -11.44
N LEU A 146 2.66 14.89 -12.36
CA LEU A 146 2.96 13.47 -12.51
C LEU A 146 4.43 13.24 -12.89
N LEU A 147 5.01 14.12 -13.71
CA LEU A 147 6.43 14.08 -14.09
C LEU A 147 7.34 14.24 -12.87
N ASP A 148 7.05 15.22 -12.02
CA ASP A 148 7.79 15.48 -10.78
C ASP A 148 7.80 14.25 -9.86
N ARG A 149 6.65 13.56 -9.75
CA ARG A 149 6.55 12.32 -8.97
C ARG A 149 7.41 11.18 -9.54
N VAL A 150 7.46 11.04 -10.86
CA VAL A 150 8.30 10.00 -11.51
C VAL A 150 9.78 10.29 -11.25
N VAL A 151 10.18 11.56 -11.37
CA VAL A 151 11.56 11.99 -11.07
C VAL A 151 11.90 11.79 -9.58
N SER A 152 10.98 12.13 -8.66
CA SER A 152 11.20 11.95 -7.22
C SER A 152 11.33 10.47 -6.80
N MET A 153 10.78 9.55 -7.60
CA MET A 153 10.94 8.10 -7.38
C MET A 153 12.31 7.58 -7.87
N GLY A 154 13.14 8.42 -8.49
CA GLY A 154 14.42 8.03 -9.09
C GLY A 154 14.30 7.34 -10.44
N GLU A 155 13.11 7.38 -11.06
CA GLU A 155 12.84 6.75 -12.35
C GLU A 155 13.09 7.71 -13.50
N SER A 156 13.66 7.21 -14.61
CA SER A 156 13.90 8.01 -15.81
C SER A 156 12.57 8.30 -16.53
N PRO A 157 12.13 9.57 -16.66
CA PRO A 157 10.86 9.89 -17.29
C PRO A 157 10.82 9.52 -18.77
N THR A 158 11.91 9.71 -19.49
CA THR A 158 12.02 9.37 -20.92
C THR A 158 11.94 7.86 -21.12
N LYS A 159 12.69 7.08 -20.33
CA LYS A 159 12.63 5.62 -20.38
C LYS A 159 11.22 5.12 -20.08
N ARG A 160 10.52 5.73 -19.11
CA ARG A 160 9.18 5.27 -18.73
C ARG A 160 8.07 5.72 -19.66
N ALA A 161 8.23 6.85 -20.34
CA ALA A 161 7.28 7.37 -21.32
C ALA A 161 7.27 6.53 -22.60
N PHE A 162 8.45 6.16 -23.09
CA PHE A 162 8.60 5.55 -24.42
C PHE A 162 8.92 4.05 -24.38
N ASN A 163 9.50 3.56 -23.30
CA ASN A 163 9.84 2.14 -23.18
C ASN A 163 8.79 1.42 -22.33
N SER A 164 8.06 0.50 -22.98
CA SER A 164 7.01 -0.30 -22.34
C SER A 164 7.61 -1.41 -21.50
N GLN A 165 8.38 -1.07 -20.46
CA GLN A 165 8.76 -2.06 -19.47
C GLN A 165 7.56 -2.33 -18.56
N HIS A 166 7.08 -3.57 -18.56
CA HIS A 166 6.13 -4.07 -17.58
C HIS A 166 6.72 -3.77 -16.20
N VAL A 167 6.00 -3.03 -15.34
CA VAL A 167 6.44 -2.85 -13.95
C VAL A 167 6.31 -4.23 -13.32
N PRO A 168 7.41 -4.94 -12.99
CA PRO A 168 7.26 -6.17 -12.26
C PRO A 168 6.44 -5.85 -11.01
N LYS A 169 5.42 -6.67 -10.72
CA LYS A 169 4.92 -6.69 -9.34
C LYS A 169 6.16 -6.96 -8.51
N THR A 170 6.43 -6.11 -7.52
CA THR A 170 7.48 -6.40 -6.54
C THR A 170 7.06 -7.69 -5.85
N SER A 171 7.44 -8.83 -6.42
CA SER A 171 7.42 -10.11 -5.74
C SER A 171 8.54 -9.99 -4.73
N VAL A 172 8.18 -9.55 -3.53
CA VAL A 172 9.09 -9.52 -2.40
C VAL A 172 9.30 -10.97 -1.97
N THR A 173 10.04 -11.73 -2.77
CA THR A 173 10.58 -13.05 -2.45
C THR A 173 11.99 -12.88 -1.90
N ASN A 174 12.22 -11.87 -1.06
CA ASN A 174 13.27 -12.02 -0.07
C ASN A 174 12.67 -12.93 0.98
N ASN A 175 12.87 -14.25 0.78
CA ASN A 175 12.57 -15.30 1.75
C ASN A 175 13.44 -15.03 2.97
N ASP A 176 12.88 -14.24 3.88
CA ASP A 176 13.41 -14.03 5.20
C ASP A 176 12.83 -15.14 6.07
N GLY A 177 13.67 -15.88 6.79
CA GLY A 177 13.20 -17.00 7.64
C GLY A 177 12.15 -16.56 8.67
N LEU A 178 12.09 -15.26 8.97
CA LEU A 178 11.05 -14.64 9.77
C LEU A 178 9.66 -14.63 9.09
N VAL A 179 9.62 -14.42 7.78
CA VAL A 179 8.37 -14.48 7.00
C VAL A 179 7.86 -15.91 6.97
N ASP A 180 8.74 -16.89 6.73
CA ASP A 180 8.37 -18.31 6.70
C ASP A 180 7.85 -18.80 8.07
N SER A 181 8.50 -18.39 9.14
CA SER A 181 8.05 -18.68 10.52
C SER A 181 6.70 -18.03 10.82
N SER A 182 6.49 -16.79 10.35
CA SER A 182 5.21 -16.10 10.51
C SER A 182 4.09 -16.75 9.71
N ILE A 183 4.37 -17.21 8.48
CA ILE A 183 3.44 -17.99 7.66
C ILE A 183 3.04 -19.26 8.42
N HIS A 184 4.01 -20.02 8.92
CA HIS A 184 3.72 -21.26 9.65
C HIS A 184 2.81 -21.03 10.86
N LEU A 185 3.09 -20.00 11.67
CA LEU A 185 2.30 -19.68 12.86
C LEU A 185 0.88 -19.15 12.53
N LEU A 186 0.73 -18.36 11.46
CA LEU A 186 -0.55 -17.77 11.08
C LEU A 186 -1.51 -18.80 10.48
N PHE A 187 -0.99 -19.79 9.75
CA PHE A 187 -1.83 -20.78 9.04
C PHE A 187 -2.05 -22.08 9.83
N THR A 188 -1.66 -22.11 11.10
CA THR A 188 -1.99 -23.23 11.98
C THR A 188 -3.44 -23.11 12.46
N ASP A 189 -4.18 -24.23 12.49
CA ASP A 189 -5.59 -24.28 12.91
C ASP A 189 -5.84 -23.75 14.34
N ASN A 190 -4.79 -23.72 15.17
CA ASN A 190 -4.83 -23.21 16.53
C ASN A 190 -4.73 -21.68 16.61
N PHE A 191 -4.34 -20.97 15.55
CA PHE A 191 -4.17 -19.51 15.61
C PHE A 191 -5.50 -18.78 15.87
N THR A 192 -6.61 -19.32 15.36
CA THR A 192 -7.95 -18.76 15.57
C THR A 192 -8.43 -18.92 17.02
N LYS A 193 -7.81 -19.81 17.81
CA LYS A 193 -8.17 -20.02 19.22
C LYS A 193 -7.52 -18.93 20.07
N PRO A 194 -8.30 -18.20 20.88
CA PRO A 194 -7.74 -17.20 21.79
C PRO A 194 -6.77 -17.84 22.78
N TYR A 195 -5.62 -17.19 22.98
CA TYR A 195 -4.53 -17.61 23.87
C TYR A 195 -3.83 -18.93 23.51
N SER A 196 -3.96 -19.40 22.26
CA SER A 196 -3.09 -20.49 21.79
C SER A 196 -1.62 -20.07 21.81
N GLN A 197 -0.73 -21.06 21.90
CA GLN A 197 0.72 -20.79 21.91
C GLN A 197 1.12 -20.07 20.63
N GLU A 198 0.54 -20.47 19.50
CA GLU A 198 0.74 -19.87 18.18
C GLU A 198 0.28 -18.40 18.15
N HIS A 199 -0.88 -18.10 18.75
CA HIS A 199 -1.39 -16.73 18.84
C HIS A 199 -0.51 -15.83 19.73
N LEU A 200 0.09 -16.36 20.79
CA LEU A 200 1.02 -15.63 21.66
C LEU A 200 2.41 -15.46 21.05
N LEU A 201 2.85 -16.43 20.24
CA LEU A 201 4.15 -16.42 19.58
C LEU A 201 4.23 -15.42 18.43
N VAL A 202 3.16 -15.21 17.66
CA VAL A 202 3.18 -14.25 16.52
C VAL A 202 3.54 -12.82 16.96
N PRO A 203 2.93 -12.23 18.02
CA PRO A 203 3.36 -10.95 18.57
C PRO A 203 4.82 -10.95 19.01
N LEU A 204 5.29 -12.00 19.70
CA LEU A 204 6.66 -12.09 20.20
C LEU A 204 7.68 -12.17 19.06
N HIS A 205 7.43 -13.01 18.06
CA HIS A 205 8.28 -13.18 16.90
C HIS A 205 8.40 -11.88 16.08
N SER A 206 7.29 -11.13 15.99
CA SER A 206 7.32 -9.80 15.39
C SER A 206 8.11 -8.77 16.21
N ASN A 207 8.15 -8.88 17.54
CA ASN A 207 8.80 -7.93 18.45
C ASN A 207 10.31 -8.18 18.63
N ILE A 208 10.82 -9.40 18.46
CA ILE A 208 12.24 -9.76 18.63
C ILE A 208 13.17 -8.95 17.69
N LEU A 209 12.66 -8.45 16.57
CA LEU A 209 13.36 -7.52 15.68
C LEU A 209 13.75 -6.17 16.33
N SER A 210 13.18 -5.81 17.48
CA SER A 210 13.53 -4.57 18.19
C SER A 210 14.81 -4.66 19.02
N VAL A 211 15.25 -5.87 19.41
CA VAL A 211 16.43 -6.06 20.27
C VAL A 211 17.70 -6.28 19.43
N SER A 212 17.56 -6.72 18.18
CA SER A 212 18.71 -7.00 17.29
C SER A 212 19.11 -5.82 16.39
N LEU A 213 18.50 -4.64 16.57
CA LEU A 213 18.75 -3.42 15.78
C LEU A 213 19.14 -2.20 16.63
N ILE A 214 19.62 -2.44 17.86
CA ILE A 214 20.36 -1.47 18.68
C ILE A 214 21.78 -2.01 18.82
#